data_AF-A0A7H8JT24-F1
#
_entry.id   AF-A0A7H8JT24-F1
#
_cell.length_a   1.000
_cell.length_b   1.000
_cell.length_c   1.000
_cell.angle_alpha   90.00
_cell.angle_beta   90.00
_cell.angle_gamma   90.00
#
_symmetry.space_group_name_H-M   'P 1'
#
loop_
_entity.id
_entity.type
_entity.pdbx_description
1 polymer ?
#
loop_
_entity_poly.entity_id
_entity_poly.type
_entity_poly.pdbx_seq_one_letter_code
_entity_poly.pdbx_strand_id
1 'polypeptide(L)' 'MLNAAEAAMDASAEDDAERQRNRAKLYAPPASERGRGRRRGRPPGTALDRAGAQALAAQLAAEDARMTGSR' A
#
# COMPACT_ATOMS: atom_id res chain seq x y z
N MET A 1 -24.28 1.58 8.67
CA MET A 1 -25.13 2.41 7.78
C MET A 1 -24.45 2.44 6.42
N LEU A 2 -25.10 1.93 5.37
CA LEU A 2 -24.60 2.03 3.99
C LEU A 2 -24.78 3.47 3.50
N ASN A 3 -23.82 4.01 2.75
CA ASN A 3 -23.91 5.37 2.21
C ASN A 3 -25.18 5.48 1.34
N ALA A 4 -25.98 6.53 1.52
CA ALA A 4 -27.25 6.69 0.81
C ALA A 4 -27.13 6.63 -0.74
N ALA A 5 -25.96 6.99 -1.26
CA ALA A 5 -25.63 6.90 -2.68
C ALA A 5 -25.45 5.44 -3.17
N GLU A 6 -24.87 4.56 -2.35
CA GLU A 6 -24.71 3.13 -2.66
C GLU A 6 -26.05 2.43 -2.68
N ALA A 7 -26.92 2.76 -1.71
CA ALA A 7 -28.25 2.17 -1.60
C ALA A 7 -29.15 2.55 -2.80
N ALA A 8 -29.05 3.77 -3.31
CA ALA A 8 -29.82 4.20 -4.49
C ALA A 8 -29.37 3.47 -5.77
N MET A 9 -28.06 3.26 -5.96
CA MET A 9 -27.52 2.55 -7.13
C MET A 9 -27.80 1.05 -7.11
N ASP A 10 -27.80 0.43 -5.93
CA ASP A 10 -28.17 -0.99 -5.76
C ASP A 10 -29.69 -1.19 -5.85
N ALA A 11 -30.50 -0.19 -5.51
CA ALA A 11 -31.96 -0.24 -5.62
C ALA A 11 -32.47 0.01 -7.05
N SER A 12 -31.70 0.71 -7.88
CA SER A 12 -32.03 0.94 -9.29
C SER A 12 -31.57 -0.18 -10.23
N ALA A 13 -30.88 -1.21 -9.72
CA ALA A 13 -30.42 -2.34 -10.52
C ALA A 13 -31.56 -3.34 -10.78
N GLU A 14 -31.75 -3.74 -12.04
CA GLU A 14 -32.82 -4.66 -12.44
C GLU A 14 -32.47 -6.12 -12.11
N ASP A 15 -31.17 -6.46 -12.10
CA ASP A 15 -30.67 -7.78 -11.81
C ASP A 15 -29.41 -7.79 -10.92
N ASP A 16 -29.08 -8.95 -10.36
CA ASP A 16 -27.91 -9.11 -9.49
C ASP A 16 -26.58 -8.95 -10.26
N ALA A 17 -26.57 -9.20 -11.57
CA ALA A 17 -25.40 -9.00 -12.40
C ALA A 17 -25.08 -7.50 -12.57
N GLU A 18 -26.11 -6.66 -12.66
CA GLU A 18 -26.06 -5.22 -12.75
C GLU A 18 -25.63 -4.61 -11.43
N ARG A 19 -26.15 -5.12 -10.31
CA ARG A 19 -25.68 -4.76 -8.96
C ARG A 19 -24.17 -5.01 -8.82
N GLN A 20 -23.69 -6.16 -9.29
CA GLN A 20 -22.26 -6.47 -9.29
C GLN A 20 -21.45 -5.55 -10.21
N ARG A 21 -21.95 -5.22 -11.41
CA ARG A 21 -21.31 -4.26 -12.32
C ARG A 21 -21.24 -2.87 -11.71
N ASN A 22 -22.30 -2.41 -11.04
CA ASN A 22 -22.36 -1.10 -10.41
C ASN A 22 -21.37 -1.01 -9.25
N ARG A 23 -21.31 -2.04 -8.39
CA ARG A 23 -20.29 -2.13 -7.34
C ARG A 23 -18.88 -2.17 -7.88
N ALA A 24 -18.64 -2.94 -8.95
CA ALA A 24 -17.34 -3.00 -9.59
C ALA A 24 -16.91 -1.63 -10.14
N LYS A 25 -17.84 -0.82 -10.68
CA LYS A 25 -17.55 0.54 -11.14
C LYS A 25 -17.32 1.50 -9.97
N LEU A 26 -18.13 1.41 -8.92
CA LEU A 26 -18.07 2.33 -7.78
C LEU A 26 -16.77 2.19 -6.97
N TYR A 27 -16.31 0.95 -6.79
CA TYR A 27 -15.07 0.66 -6.08
C TYR A 27 -13.88 0.40 -7.02
N ALA A 28 -14.05 0.59 -8.33
CA ALA A 28 -12.91 0.48 -9.24
C ALA A 28 -11.91 1.60 -8.94
N PRO A 29 -10.61 1.27 -8.82
CA PRO A 29 -9.58 2.31 -8.75
C PRO A 29 -9.61 3.17 -10.02
N PRO A 30 -9.20 4.45 -9.94
CA PRO A 30 -9.18 5.34 -11.10
C PRO A 30 -8.32 4.76 -12.23
N ALA A 31 -8.65 5.09 -13.48
CA ALA A 31 -8.02 4.48 -14.66
C ALA A 31 -6.49 4.63 -14.69
N SER A 32 -5.96 5.70 -14.07
CA SER A 32 -4.54 5.97 -13.86
C SER A 32 -3.82 4.96 -12.96
N GLU A 33 -4.57 4.24 -12.11
CA GLU A 33 -4.06 3.22 -11.18
C GLU A 33 -4.26 1.80 -11.71
N ARG A 34 -5.30 1.56 -12.51
CA ARG A 34 -5.61 0.24 -13.11
C ARG A 34 -4.46 -0.33 -13.95
N GLY A 35 -3.64 0.52 -14.57
CA GLY A 35 -2.50 0.12 -15.40
C GLY A 35 -1.21 -0.18 -14.63
N ARG A 36 -1.13 0.17 -13.34
CA ARG A 36 0.10 0.02 -12.54
C ARG A 36 0.32 -1.40 -12.01
N GLY A 37 -0.73 -2.23 -12.00
CA GLY A 37 -0.68 -3.59 -11.44
C GLY A 37 -0.14 -4.69 -12.38
N ARG A 38 0.00 -4.45 -13.69
CA ARG A 38 0.52 -5.46 -14.64
C ARG A 38 2.02 -5.40 -14.86
N ARG A 39 2.69 -4.34 -14.41
CA ARG A 39 4.14 -4.34 -14.28
C ARG A 39 4.42 -4.78 -12.85
N ARG A 40 5.14 -5.89 -12.69
CA ARG A 40 5.75 -6.32 -11.43
C ARG A 40 6.82 -5.29 -10.99
N GLY A 41 6.42 -4.04 -10.82
CA GLY A 41 7.15 -3.06 -10.08
C GLY A 41 6.95 -3.44 -8.63
N ARG A 42 7.83 -4.30 -8.11
CA ARG A 42 8.15 -4.31 -6.69
C ARG A 42 8.17 -2.83 -6.27
N PRO A 43 7.37 -2.40 -5.27
CA PRO A 43 7.51 -1.03 -4.78
C PRO A 43 9.00 -0.83 -4.52
N PRO A 44 9.61 0.33 -4.81
CA PRO A 44 10.98 0.58 -4.42
C PRO A 44 11.03 0.38 -2.90
N GLY A 45 11.37 -0.83 -2.50
CA GLY A 45 11.54 -1.17 -1.12
C GLY A 45 12.65 -0.27 -0.66
N THR A 46 12.52 0.25 0.54
CA THR A 46 13.62 0.82 1.33
C THR A 46 14.62 -0.30 1.64
N ALA A 47 15.12 -0.98 0.61
CA ALA A 47 16.21 -1.91 0.70
C ALA A 47 17.43 -1.02 0.92
N LEU A 48 17.92 -1.02 2.16
CA LEU A 48 19.26 -0.54 2.46
C LEU A 48 20.20 -1.22 1.48
N ASP A 49 20.90 -0.42 0.69
CA ASP A 49 22.00 -0.93 -0.11
C ASP A 49 23.09 -1.48 0.84
N ARG A 50 24.01 -2.26 0.29
CA ARG A 50 25.08 -2.86 1.11
C ARG A 50 25.88 -1.80 1.87
N ALA A 51 26.06 -0.62 1.29
CA ALA A 51 26.74 0.50 1.90
C ALA A 51 25.94 1.08 3.09
N GLY A 52 24.63 1.27 2.94
CA GLY A 52 23.74 1.73 4.00
C GLY A 52 23.63 0.73 5.15
N ALA A 53 23.62 -0.57 4.85
CA ALA A 53 23.68 -1.60 5.89
C ALA A 53 25.00 -1.53 6.68
N GLN A 54 26.14 -1.31 6.00
CA GLN A 54 27.44 -1.13 6.66
C GLN A 54 27.49 0.15 7.51
N ALA A 55 26.92 1.25 7.02
CA ALA A 55 26.86 2.51 7.75
C ALA A 55 26.02 2.38 9.03
N LEU A 56 24.87 1.69 8.95
CA LEU A 56 24.02 1.42 10.11
C LEU A 56 24.74 0.55 11.15
N ALA A 57 25.43 -0.52 10.70
CA ALA A 57 26.21 -1.37 11.58
C ALA A 57 27.34 -0.60 12.28
N ALA A 58 28.02 0.32 11.58
CA ALA A 58 29.06 1.16 12.17
C ALA A 58 28.51 2.13 13.22
N GLN A 59 27.31 2.69 13.02
CA GLN A 59 26.65 3.56 14.00
C GLN A 59 26.29 2.79 15.28
N LEU A 60 25.71 1.60 15.13
CA LEU A 60 25.39 0.71 16.27
C LEU A 60 26.64 0.32 17.07
N ALA A 61 27.73 -0.04 16.40
CA ALA A 61 28.98 -0.39 17.07
C ALA A 61 29.58 0.81 17.83
N ALA A 62 29.48 2.01 17.27
CA ALA A 62 29.95 3.23 17.95
C ALA A 62 29.09 3.59 19.17
N GLU A 63 27.78 3.34 19.12
CA GLU A 63 26.87 3.55 20.24
C GLU A 63 27.14 2.56 21.37
N ASP A 64 27.33 1.27 21.06
CA ASP A 64 27.66 0.23 22.03
C ASP A 64 28.99 0.49 22.73
N ALA A 65 30.00 0.95 21.99
CA ALA A 65 31.29 1.34 22.57
C ALA A 65 31.16 2.51 23.55
N ARG A 66 30.27 3.48 23.27
CA ARG A 66 30.01 4.61 24.19
C ARG A 66 29.28 4.15 25.45
N MET A 67 28.29 3.26 25.31
CA MET A 67 27.57 2.74 26.48
C MET A 67 28.46 1.89 27.37
N THR A 68 29.28 1.03 26.77
CA THR A 68 30.20 0.13 27.49
C THR A 68 31.38 0.87 28.09
N GLY A 69 31.88 1.93 27.45
CA GLY A 69 32.99 2.75 27.94
C GLY A 69 32.63 3.82 28.99
N SER A 70 31.35 3.97 29.37
CA SER A 70 30.91 4.96 30.38
C SER A 70 30.61 4.37 31.77
N ARG A 71 30.97 3.10 32.00
CA ARG A 71 31.01 2.49 33.35
C ARG A 71 32.42 2.54 33.91
#